data_AF-A0A653DJU4-F1
#
_entry.id   AF-A0A653DJU4-F1
#
_cell.length_a   1.000
_cell.length_b   1.000
_cell.length_c   1.000
_cell.angle_alpha   90.00
_cell.angle_beta   90.00
_cell.angle_gamma   90.00
#
_symmetry.space_group_name_H-M   'P 1'
#
loop_
_entity.id
_entity.type
_entity.pdbx_description
1 polymer ?
#
loop_
_entity_poly.entity_id
_entity_poly.type
_entity_poly.pdbx_seq_one_letter_code
_entity_poly.pdbx_strand_id
1 'polypeptide(L)'
;HLSSGPLIFFCNCVTSILQNLGKVDRTADEIFDEHLQNFTRQQNSANKLHKEFSNYIRCIRACQAASKTLLEAIGEIYEPQWTGHDLLYVQTQSVDAMWQEFSHKLADQVLLPLNTYQSQFPEMRV
;
A
#
# COMPACT_ATOMS: atom_id res chain seq x y z
N HIS A 1 16.62 12.75 -2.03
CA HIS A 1 17.43 12.14 -0.97
C HIS A 1 16.65 11.31 0.06
N LEU A 2 15.38 10.93 -0.16
CA LEU A 2 14.59 10.10 0.78
C LEU A 2 14.05 8.76 0.22
N SER A 3 14.27 8.41 -1.05
CA SER A 3 13.72 7.15 -1.62
C SER A 3 14.59 5.90 -1.40
N SER A 4 15.79 6.06 -0.84
CA SER A 4 16.76 4.97 -0.70
C SER A 4 16.72 4.28 0.66
N GLY A 5 16.10 4.90 1.68
CA GLY A 5 16.11 4.40 3.05
C GLY A 5 15.57 2.97 3.24
N PRO A 6 14.42 2.60 2.64
CA PRO A 6 13.85 1.26 2.79
C PRO A 6 14.66 0.18 2.06
N LEU A 7 15.18 0.47 0.86
CA LEU A 7 16.04 -0.46 0.10
C LEU A 7 17.41 -0.63 0.77
N ILE A 8 17.97 0.43 1.34
CA ILE A 8 19.22 0.38 2.11
C ILE A 8 19.02 -0.42 3.40
N PHE A 9 17.85 -0.28 4.06
CA PHE A 9 17.50 -1.11 5.22
C PHE A 9 17.39 -2.59 4.84
N PHE A 10 16.77 -2.89 3.70
CA PHE A 10 16.64 -4.25 3.18
C PHE A 10 18.01 -4.86 2.80
N CYS A 11 18.85 -4.11 2.10
CA CYS A 11 20.19 -4.56 1.70
C CYS A 11 21.14 -4.73 2.90
N ASN A 12 21.09 -3.82 3.89
CA ASN A 12 21.85 -3.97 5.14
C ASN A 12 21.33 -5.12 6.01
N CYS A 13 20.03 -5.42 5.98
CA CYS A 13 19.46 -6.58 6.64
C CYS A 13 20.00 -7.88 6.03
N VAL A 14 20.01 -7.99 4.71
CA VAL A 14 20.61 -9.13 3.98
C VAL A 14 22.11 -9.25 4.26
N THR A 15 22.83 -8.13 4.31
CA THR A 15 24.27 -8.11 4.61
C THR A 15 24.57 -8.50 6.07
N SER A 16 23.73 -8.08 7.03
CA SER A 16 23.82 -8.50 8.45
C SER A 16 23.50 -9.97 8.66
N ILE A 17 22.58 -10.54 7.86
CA ILE A 17 22.29 -11.97 7.85
C ILE A 17 23.51 -12.75 7.36
N LEU A 18 24.27 -12.22 6.39
CA LEU A 18 25.48 -12.85 5.84
C LEU A 18 26.73 -12.65 6.72
N GLN A 19 26.77 -11.63 7.58
CA GLN A 19 27.96 -11.31 8.39
C GLN A 19 28.02 -11.99 9.77
N ASN A 20 26.92 -12.56 10.27
CA ASN A 20 26.89 -13.24 11.57
C ASN A 20 27.18 -14.76 11.48
N LEU A 21 28.12 -15.16 10.61
CA LEU A 21 28.72 -16.50 10.65
C LEU A 21 29.74 -16.58 11.80
N GLY A 22 29.22 -16.51 13.02
CA GLY A 22 29.93 -16.80 14.26
C GLY A 22 29.67 -18.24 14.70
N LYS A 23 30.68 -19.10 14.50
CA LYS A 23 30.91 -20.45 15.06
C LYS A 23 29.79 -21.03 15.95
N VAL A 24 28.89 -21.80 15.37
CA VAL A 24 28.16 -22.88 16.05
C VAL A 24 28.02 -24.02 15.05
N ASP A 25 28.35 -25.25 15.47
CA ASP A 25 28.13 -26.50 14.73
C ASP A 25 26.62 -26.69 14.47
N ARG A 26 26.10 -26.02 13.44
CA ARG A 26 24.83 -26.35 12.83
C ARG A 26 25.14 -26.96 11.47
N THR A 27 24.49 -28.07 11.16
CA THR A 27 24.57 -28.63 9.81
C THR A 27 24.02 -27.59 8.82
N ALA A 28 24.56 -27.55 7.59
CA ALA A 28 24.13 -26.59 6.58
C ALA A 28 22.61 -26.64 6.33
N ASP A 29 22.01 -27.81 6.54
CA ASP A 29 20.58 -28.08 6.41
C ASP A 29 19.74 -27.36 7.48
N GLU A 30 20.19 -27.29 8.73
CA GLU A 30 19.47 -26.57 9.80
C GLU A 30 19.43 -25.06 9.56
N ILE A 31 20.52 -24.50 9.01
CA ILE A 31 20.59 -23.08 8.64
C ILE A 31 19.67 -22.80 7.44
N PHE A 32 19.67 -23.69 6.45
CA PHE A 32 18.79 -23.59 5.29
C PHE A 32 17.31 -23.67 5.68
N ASP A 33 16.94 -24.60 6.57
CA ASP A 33 15.58 -24.75 7.07
C ASP A 33 15.09 -23.49 7.81
N GLU A 34 15.96 -22.86 8.61
CA GLU A 34 15.64 -21.59 9.27
C GLU A 34 15.38 -20.47 8.24
N HIS A 35 16.21 -20.36 7.20
CA HIS A 35 15.99 -19.40 6.12
C HIS A 35 14.72 -19.67 5.32
N LEU A 36 14.40 -20.94 5.04
CA LEU A 36 13.19 -21.34 4.33
C LEU A 36 11.92 -21.02 5.14
N GLN A 37 11.96 -21.23 6.47
CA GLN A 37 10.88 -20.84 7.37
C GLN A 37 10.71 -19.31 7.40
N ASN A 38 11.81 -18.55 7.50
CA ASN A 38 11.80 -17.09 7.44
C ASN A 38 11.19 -16.58 6.13
N PHE A 39 11.61 -17.15 5.00
CA PHE A 39 11.08 -16.83 3.68
C PHE A 39 9.58 -17.09 3.57
N THR A 40 9.11 -18.24 4.05
CA THR A 40 7.68 -18.59 4.07
C THR A 40 6.87 -17.63 4.93
N ARG A 41 7.39 -17.23 6.10
CA ARG A 41 6.75 -16.21 6.96
C ARG A 41 6.67 -14.85 6.28
N GLN A 42 7.72 -14.46 5.57
CA GLN A 42 7.78 -13.20 4.83
C GLN A 42 6.75 -13.19 3.69
N GLN A 43 6.61 -14.28 2.94
CA GLN A 43 5.62 -14.43 1.88
C GLN A 43 4.19 -14.31 2.42
N ASN A 44 3.89 -15.02 3.51
CA ASN A 44 2.57 -14.99 4.13
C ASN A 44 2.23 -13.58 4.65
N SER A 45 3.22 -12.88 5.20
CA SER A 45 3.06 -11.49 5.65
C SER A 45 2.80 -10.54 4.50
N ALA A 46 3.52 -10.68 3.38
CA ALA A 46 3.31 -9.91 2.16
C ALA A 46 1.90 -10.13 1.59
N ASN A 47 1.46 -11.40 1.51
CA ASN A 47 0.13 -11.79 1.06
C ASN A 47 -0.98 -11.19 1.94
N LYS A 48 -0.80 -11.22 3.26
CA LYS A 48 -1.74 -10.60 4.20
C LYS A 48 -1.81 -9.10 3.98
N LEU A 49 -0.67 -8.41 3.92
CA LEU A 49 -0.63 -6.96 3.71
C LEU A 49 -1.32 -6.56 2.40
N HIS A 50 -1.03 -7.26 1.31
CA HIS A 50 -1.66 -7.01 0.01
C HIS A 50 -3.18 -7.16 0.05
N LYS A 51 -3.67 -8.23 0.69
CA LYS A 51 -5.11 -8.48 0.83
C LYS A 51 -5.79 -7.33 1.56
N GLU A 52 -5.24 -6.94 2.72
CA GLU A 52 -5.83 -5.88 3.54
C GLU A 52 -5.73 -4.51 2.86
N PHE A 53 -4.63 -4.22 2.16
CA PHE A 53 -4.46 -2.97 1.42
C PHE A 53 -5.39 -2.88 0.21
N SER A 54 -5.55 -3.96 -0.55
CA SER A 54 -6.56 -4.06 -1.61
C SER A 54 -7.97 -3.84 -1.07
N ASN A 55 -8.27 -4.39 0.11
CA ASN A 55 -9.55 -4.16 0.76
C ASN A 55 -9.74 -2.69 1.14
N TYR A 56 -8.71 -2.06 1.71
CA TYR A 56 -8.72 -0.66 2.08
C TYR A 56 -9.03 0.26 0.89
N ILE A 57 -8.38 0.06 -0.27
CA ILE A 57 -8.68 0.83 -1.49
C ILE A 57 -10.15 0.70 -1.91
N ARG A 58 -10.74 -0.50 -1.81
CA ARG A 58 -12.17 -0.69 -2.12
C ARG A 58 -13.05 0.12 -1.17
N CYS A 59 -12.75 0.13 0.13
CA CYS A 59 -13.47 0.94 1.11
C CYS A 59 -13.32 2.44 0.84
N ILE A 60 -12.14 2.91 0.46
CA ILE A 60 -11.91 4.31 0.06
C ILE A 60 -12.78 4.70 -1.14
N ARG A 61 -12.86 3.86 -2.16
CA ARG A 61 -13.72 4.11 -3.33
C ARG A 61 -15.21 4.15 -2.96
N ALA A 62 -15.64 3.29 -2.05
CA ALA A 62 -17.01 3.32 -1.53
C ALA A 62 -17.29 4.61 -0.73
N CYS A 63 -16.34 5.04 0.09
CA CYS A 63 -16.42 6.30 0.83
C CYS A 63 -16.47 7.52 -0.10
N GLN A 64 -15.65 7.52 -1.16
CA GLN A 64 -15.70 8.53 -2.20
C GLN A 64 -17.08 8.59 -2.85
N ALA A 65 -17.66 7.45 -3.24
CA ALA A 65 -18.99 7.41 -3.85
C ALA A 65 -20.06 7.98 -2.90
N ALA A 66 -20.02 7.60 -1.62
CA ALA A 66 -20.93 8.14 -0.61
C ALA A 66 -20.74 9.65 -0.40
N SER A 67 -19.50 10.13 -0.35
CA SER A 67 -19.16 11.55 -0.23
C SER A 67 -19.70 12.35 -1.42
N LYS A 68 -19.58 11.79 -2.63
CA LYS A 68 -20.07 12.42 -3.86
C LYS A 68 -21.59 12.55 -3.84
N THR A 69 -22.32 11.48 -3.55
CA THR A 69 -23.78 11.51 -3.48
C THR A 69 -24.29 12.51 -2.43
N LEU A 70 -23.61 12.62 -1.28
CA LEU A 70 -23.97 13.60 -0.27
C LEU A 70 -23.76 15.04 -0.77
N LEU A 71 -22.61 15.34 -1.40
CA LEU A 71 -22.32 16.67 -1.90
C LEU A 71 -23.22 17.06 -3.08
N GLU A 72 -23.58 16.11 -3.94
CA GLU A 72 -24.58 16.29 -5.01
C GLU A 72 -25.94 16.68 -4.41
N ALA A 73 -26.43 15.93 -3.40
CA ALA A 73 -27.68 16.25 -2.73
C ALA A 73 -27.65 17.62 -2.04
N ILE A 74 -26.52 18.00 -1.44
CA ILE A 74 -26.32 19.35 -0.88
C ILE A 74 -26.39 20.41 -1.99
N GLY A 75 -25.75 20.16 -3.13
CA GLY A 75 -25.79 21.07 -4.29
C GLY A 75 -27.19 21.25 -4.87
N GLU A 76 -28.01 20.20 -4.89
CA GLU A 76 -29.39 20.24 -5.38
C GLU A 76 -30.31 21.10 -4.50
N ILE A 77 -30.15 21.04 -3.18
CA ILE A 77 -30.97 21.84 -2.24
C ILE A 77 -30.44 23.26 -2.05
N TYR A 78 -29.22 23.56 -2.52
CA TYR A 78 -28.58 24.87 -2.33
C TYR A 78 -28.98 25.85 -3.43
N GLU A 79 -29.91 26.76 -3.12
CA GLU A 79 -30.51 27.63 -4.11
C GLU A 79 -29.50 28.62 -4.76
N PRO A 80 -29.63 28.95 -6.05
CA PRO A 80 -28.71 29.86 -6.75
C PRO A 80 -28.61 31.27 -6.14
N GLN A 81 -29.68 31.75 -5.51
CA GLN A 81 -29.72 33.05 -4.83
C GLN A 81 -28.97 33.07 -3.50
N TRP A 82 -28.61 31.91 -2.94
CA TRP A 82 -27.93 31.84 -1.66
C TRP A 82 -26.46 32.22 -1.80
N THR A 83 -25.98 33.00 -0.84
CA THR A 83 -24.60 33.48 -0.81
C THR A 83 -23.61 32.32 -0.80
N GLY A 84 -22.80 32.21 -1.85
CA GLY A 84 -21.75 31.18 -1.94
C GLY A 84 -22.12 29.95 -2.77
N HIS A 85 -23.23 29.98 -3.52
CA HIS A 85 -23.62 28.90 -4.44
C HIS A 85 -22.46 28.47 -5.38
N ASP A 86 -21.83 29.41 -6.08
CA ASP A 86 -20.70 29.11 -6.97
C ASP A 86 -19.49 28.52 -6.23
N LEU A 87 -19.24 29.00 -5.01
CA LEU A 87 -18.14 28.50 -4.18
C LEU A 87 -18.38 27.06 -3.73
N LEU A 88 -19.62 26.72 -3.34
CA LEU A 88 -20.03 25.36 -2.99
C LEU A 88 -19.81 24.40 -4.17
N TYR A 89 -20.16 24.83 -5.38
CA TYR A 89 -19.95 24.03 -6.59
C TYR A 89 -18.46 23.75 -6.84
N VAL A 90 -17.61 24.79 -6.77
CA VAL A 90 -16.15 24.66 -6.92
C VAL A 90 -15.55 23.77 -5.83
N GLN A 91 -16.00 23.92 -4.58
CA GLN A 91 -15.53 23.09 -3.46
C GLN A 91 -15.90 21.62 -3.65
N THR A 92 -17.12 21.34 -4.13
CA THR A 92 -17.56 19.98 -4.40
C THR A 92 -16.69 19.29 -5.46
N GLN A 93 -16.35 19.99 -6.55
CA GLN A 93 -15.43 19.48 -7.56
C GLN A 93 -14.02 19.25 -7.00
N SER A 94 -13.53 20.15 -6.15
CA SER A 94 -12.23 20.02 -5.49
C SER A 94 -12.19 18.76 -4.60
N VAL A 95 -13.25 18.48 -3.85
CA VAL A 95 -13.35 17.27 -3.02
C VAL A 95 -13.34 16.00 -3.88
N ASP A 96 -14.08 15.95 -5.00
CA ASP A 96 -14.05 14.78 -5.89
C ASP A 96 -12.65 14.58 -6.50
N ALA A 97 -11.98 15.65 -6.93
CA ALA A 97 -10.62 15.58 -7.44
C ALA A 97 -9.62 15.07 -6.40
N MET A 98 -9.74 15.51 -5.14
CA MET A 98 -8.91 15.02 -4.03
C MET A 98 -9.12 13.54 -3.77
N TRP A 99 -10.36 13.05 -3.82
CA TRP A 99 -10.65 11.61 -3.69
C TRP A 99 -10.04 10.78 -4.82
N GLN A 100 -10.16 11.24 -6.07
CA GLN A 100 -9.58 10.56 -7.23
C GLN A 100 -8.06 10.46 -7.10
N GLU A 101 -7.40 11.57 -6.80
CA GLU A 101 -5.95 11.62 -6.61
C GLU A 101 -5.50 10.71 -5.47
N PHE A 102 -6.24 10.71 -4.35
CA PHE A 102 -5.93 9.84 -3.22
C PHE A 102 -6.04 8.36 -3.59
N SER A 103 -7.14 7.93 -4.22
CA SER A 103 -7.29 6.53 -4.65
C SER A 103 -6.25 6.13 -5.69
N HIS A 104 -5.88 7.05 -6.59
CA HIS A 104 -4.85 6.81 -7.60
C HIS A 104 -3.48 6.61 -6.95
N LYS A 105 -3.07 7.49 -6.03
CA LYS A 105 -1.80 7.36 -5.30
C LYS A 105 -1.69 6.06 -4.52
N LEU A 106 -2.77 5.62 -3.85
CA LEU A 106 -2.75 4.34 -3.13
C LEU A 106 -2.52 3.17 -4.09
N ALA A 107 -3.14 3.19 -5.27
CA ALA A 107 -2.96 2.13 -6.26
C ALA A 107 -1.53 2.13 -6.84
N ASP A 108 -1.04 3.31 -7.26
CA ASP A 108 0.23 3.42 -7.98
C ASP A 108 1.46 3.38 -7.07
N GLN A 109 1.42 4.10 -5.95
CA GLN A 109 2.60 4.26 -5.09
C GLN A 109 2.72 3.20 -4.01
N VAL A 110 1.66 2.42 -3.77
CA VAL A 110 1.66 1.41 -2.69
C VAL A 110 1.27 0.03 -3.21
N LEU A 111 0.11 -0.10 -3.86
CA LEU A 111 -0.36 -1.43 -4.30
C LEU A 111 0.54 -2.01 -5.41
N LEU A 112 0.95 -1.20 -6.39
CA LEU A 112 1.81 -1.66 -7.48
C LEU A 112 3.20 -2.15 -6.98
N PRO A 113 3.96 -1.41 -6.16
CA PRO A 113 5.20 -1.92 -5.57
C PRO A 113 5.00 -3.20 -4.75
N LEU A 114 3.88 -3.31 -4.03
CA LEU A 114 3.55 -4.50 -3.25
C LEU A 114 3.28 -5.72 -4.15
N ASN A 115 2.59 -5.53 -5.28
CA ASN A 115 2.40 -6.57 -6.29
C ASN A 115 3.73 -7.05 -6.87
N THR A 116 4.61 -6.13 -7.25
CA THR A 116 5.94 -6.43 -7.78
C THR A 116 6.82 -7.14 -6.76
N TYR A 117 6.69 -6.82 -5.48
CA TYR A 117 7.39 -7.53 -4.41
C TYR A 117 6.84 -8.95 -4.22
N GLN A 118 5.53 -9.14 -4.25
CA GLN A 118 4.91 -10.46 -4.12
C GLN A 118 5.21 -11.39 -5.29
N SER A 119 5.34 -10.86 -6.51
CA SER A 119 5.65 -11.67 -7.69
C SER A 119 7.04 -12.29 -7.67
N GLN A 120 7.94 -11.84 -6.80
CA GLN A 120 9.29 -12.40 -6.64
C GLN A 120 9.29 -13.73 -5.86
N PHE A 121 8.28 -13.98 -5.02
CA PHE A 121 8.26 -15.19 -4.18
C PHE A 121 8.12 -16.51 -4.97
N PRO A 122 7.28 -16.62 -6.01
CA PRO A 122 7.21 -17.82 -6.85
C PRO A 122 8.51 -18.11 -7.60
N GLU A 123 9.24 -17.08 -8.05
CA GLU A 123 10.50 -17.23 -8.80
C GLU A 123 11.63 -17.76 -7.93
N MET A 124 11.66 -17.42 -6.63
CA MET A 124 12.69 -17.88 -5.69
C MET A 124 12.44 -19.28 -5.11
N ARG A 125 11.33 -19.93 -5.47
CA ARG A 125 11.03 -21.32 -5.09
C ARG A 125 11.51 -22.35 -6.13
N VAL A 126 12.08 -21.88 -7.25
CA VAL A 126 12.61 -22.70 -8.36
C VAL A 126 14.05 -23.08 -8.10
#